data_AF-A0AB73HHJ2-F1
#
_entry.id   AF-A0AB73HHJ2-F1
#
_cell.length_a   1.000
_cell.length_b   1.000
_cell.length_c   1.000
_cell.angle_alpha   90.00
_cell.angle_beta   90.00
_cell.angle_gamma   90.00
#
_symmetry.space_group_name_H-M   'P 1'
#
loop_
_entity.id
_entity.type
_entity.pdbx_description
1 polymer ?
#
loop_
_entity_poly.entity_id
_entity_poly.type
_entity_poly.pdbx_seq_one_letter_code
_entity_poly.pdbx_strand_id
1 'polypeptide(L)'
;MGCLFGGAVGDALGYPVEFDTYEQIQHQYGNTGIKFENFTGKPLISDDTQMTLFTASGLIDKSNYLENIWLNYQDWLETQFKPNKENMSHEPVSLLINNYPEIFASREPGGTCLRALMRGIRGTLEEPINDSKGCGGVMRVAPIGLLDDGFSDQQIIHLAAQSAALTHGHSLSTIASAFMADLIHQNVAGENRLRQAIQNTRILIQETFCDYSEIFTFMEILDSTLGFVDNDEEDLTNLKMIGEGWVAEETLMIAIYATLKYENDPEKAIEVAVNHKGDSDSTGALTGQIIGAFHGIQCLPQNFISKLELKDAIVEIGNRLV
;
A
#
# COMPACT_ATOMS: atom_id res chain seq x y z
N MET A 1 2.62 -12.18 -7.36
CA MET A 1 1.47 -12.81 -6.66
C MET A 1 1.53 -12.64 -5.14
N GLY A 2 2.63 -12.99 -4.47
CA GLY A 2 2.74 -12.83 -3.01
C GLY A 2 2.51 -11.38 -2.55
N CYS A 3 3.11 -10.39 -3.20
CA CYS A 3 2.91 -8.96 -2.90
C CYS A 3 1.42 -8.53 -2.93
N LEU A 4 0.69 -8.82 -4.02
CA LEU A 4 -0.72 -8.44 -4.14
C LEU A 4 -1.62 -9.12 -3.11
N PHE A 5 -1.41 -10.42 -2.85
CA PHE A 5 -2.16 -11.13 -1.81
C PHE A 5 -1.79 -10.67 -0.42
N GLY A 6 -0.51 -10.39 -0.17
CA GLY A 6 -0.05 -9.90 1.13
C GLY A 6 -0.71 -8.57 1.46
N GLY A 7 -0.74 -7.63 0.51
CA GLY A 7 -1.47 -6.38 0.66
C GLY A 7 -2.93 -6.57 1.01
N ALA A 8 -3.65 -7.39 0.24
CA ALA A 8 -5.06 -7.63 0.49
C ALA A 8 -5.34 -8.39 1.80
N VAL A 9 -4.42 -9.25 2.25
CA VAL A 9 -4.51 -9.92 3.55
C VAL A 9 -4.33 -8.92 4.69
N GLY A 10 -3.36 -8.02 4.57
CA GLY A 10 -3.07 -6.99 5.56
C GLY A 10 -4.18 -5.95 5.68
N ASP A 11 -4.62 -5.41 4.54
CA ASP A 11 -5.81 -4.55 4.43
C ASP A 11 -7.00 -5.21 5.13
N ALA A 12 -7.40 -6.41 4.69
CA ALA A 12 -8.59 -7.05 5.22
C ALA A 12 -8.51 -7.43 6.71
N LEU A 13 -7.30 -7.57 7.27
CA LEU A 13 -7.10 -7.74 8.70
C LEU A 13 -7.23 -6.42 9.46
N GLY A 14 -6.69 -5.33 8.93
CA GLY A 14 -6.71 -4.01 9.57
C GLY A 14 -8.03 -3.25 9.39
N TYR A 15 -8.78 -3.54 8.33
CA TYR A 15 -9.99 -2.82 7.98
C TYR A 15 -11.05 -2.76 9.09
N PRO A 16 -11.31 -3.84 9.86
CA PRO A 16 -12.27 -3.77 10.97
C PRO A 16 -11.86 -2.88 12.15
N VAL A 17 -10.61 -2.39 12.20
CA VAL A 17 -10.03 -1.67 13.34
C VAL A 17 -9.39 -0.31 12.98
N GLU A 18 -9.48 0.13 11.72
CA GLU A 18 -8.87 1.36 11.18
C GLU A 18 -9.10 2.62 12.04
N PHE A 19 -10.28 2.77 12.66
CA PHE A 19 -10.62 3.96 13.44
C PHE A 19 -10.62 3.73 14.96
N ASP A 20 -10.22 2.55 15.41
CA ASP A 20 -10.22 2.19 16.82
C ASP A 20 -8.94 2.64 17.54
N THR A 21 -9.05 2.98 18.82
CA THR A 21 -7.86 3.00 19.68
C THR A 21 -7.45 1.58 20.02
N TYR A 22 -6.17 1.39 20.35
CA TYR A 22 -5.68 0.07 20.74
C TYR A 22 -6.48 -0.54 21.92
N GLU A 23 -6.95 0.28 22.87
CA GLU A 23 -7.80 -0.20 23.96
C GLU A 23 -9.16 -0.73 23.48
N GLN A 24 -9.74 -0.12 22.44
CA GLN A 24 -10.98 -0.60 21.82
C GLN A 24 -10.74 -1.93 21.07
N ILE A 25 -9.64 -2.02 20.32
CA ILE A 25 -9.20 -3.25 19.65
C ILE A 25 -9.05 -4.37 20.69
N GLN A 26 -8.36 -4.10 21.81
CA GLN A 26 -8.18 -5.08 22.88
C GLN A 26 -9.49 -5.49 23.54
N HIS A 27 -10.41 -4.55 23.75
CA HIS A 27 -11.73 -4.86 24.30
C HIS A 27 -12.53 -5.80 23.39
N GLN A 28 -12.39 -5.66 22.07
CA GLN A 28 -13.13 -6.46 21.09
C GLN A 28 -12.49 -7.82 20.82
N TYR A 29 -11.16 -7.88 20.70
CA TYR A 29 -10.43 -9.06 20.22
C TYR A 29 -9.55 -9.74 21.30
N GLY A 30 -9.45 -9.15 22.48
CA GLY A 30 -8.63 -9.63 23.59
C GLY A 30 -7.29 -8.89 23.73
N ASN A 31 -6.54 -9.18 24.79
CA ASN A 31 -5.35 -8.40 25.19
C ASN A 31 -4.25 -8.30 24.12
N THR A 32 -4.22 -9.21 23.15
CA THR A 32 -3.25 -9.21 22.05
C THR A 32 -3.78 -8.57 20.77
N GLY A 33 -4.97 -7.98 20.83
CA GLY A 33 -5.63 -7.33 19.70
C GLY A 33 -6.18 -8.30 18.65
N ILE A 34 -6.46 -7.77 17.46
CA ILE A 34 -7.03 -8.54 16.35
C ILE A 34 -5.99 -9.48 15.72
N LYS A 35 -6.44 -10.67 15.33
CA LYS A 35 -5.64 -11.75 14.76
C LYS A 35 -6.37 -12.42 13.60
N PHE A 36 -5.63 -13.13 12.76
CA PHE A 36 -6.21 -13.90 11.67
C PHE A 36 -7.25 -14.92 12.16
N GLU A 37 -7.03 -15.51 13.34
CA GLU A 37 -7.94 -16.49 13.94
C GLU A 37 -9.31 -15.92 14.35
N ASN A 38 -9.45 -14.59 14.48
CA ASN A 38 -10.73 -13.96 14.81
C ASN A 38 -11.73 -14.02 13.63
N PHE A 39 -11.26 -14.27 12.41
CA PHE A 39 -12.11 -14.24 11.22
C PHE A 39 -12.82 -15.56 10.96
N THR A 40 -14.13 -15.57 11.21
CA THR A 40 -15.01 -16.70 10.89
C THR A 40 -15.66 -16.57 9.51
N GLY A 41 -15.94 -15.33 9.07
CA GLY A 41 -16.56 -14.98 7.79
C GLY A 41 -15.58 -14.68 6.64
N LYS A 42 -16.09 -14.02 5.60
CA LYS A 42 -15.32 -13.52 4.44
C LYS A 42 -14.58 -12.25 4.87
N PRO A 43 -13.23 -12.21 4.90
CA PRO A 43 -12.48 -10.97 5.09
C PRO A 43 -12.77 -10.01 3.94
N LEU A 44 -13.15 -8.78 4.27
CA LEU A 44 -13.46 -7.73 3.30
C LEU A 44 -12.24 -6.82 3.15
N ILE A 45 -11.99 -6.38 1.94
CA ILE A 45 -10.91 -5.43 1.60
C ILE A 45 -11.43 -3.99 1.59
N SER A 46 -10.59 -2.99 1.88
CA SER A 46 -10.88 -1.55 1.83
C SER A 46 -10.50 -0.91 0.49
N ASP A 47 -10.47 0.42 0.40
CA ASP A 47 -9.99 1.13 -0.79
C ASP A 47 -8.51 0.85 -1.08
N ASP A 48 -7.70 0.47 -0.11
CA ASP A 48 -6.30 0.07 -0.27
C ASP A 48 -6.10 -1.00 -1.34
N THR A 49 -6.76 -2.16 -1.17
CA THR A 49 -6.70 -3.23 -2.16
C THR A 49 -7.37 -2.83 -3.45
N GLN A 50 -8.52 -2.13 -3.40
CA GLN A 50 -9.21 -1.72 -4.63
C GLN A 50 -8.28 -0.85 -5.48
N MET A 51 -7.74 0.23 -4.91
CA MET A 51 -6.83 1.14 -5.59
C MET A 51 -5.55 0.45 -6.04
N THR A 52 -4.99 -0.46 -5.23
CA THR A 52 -3.85 -1.30 -5.63
C THR A 52 -4.16 -2.13 -6.88
N LEU A 53 -5.34 -2.74 -6.95
CA LEU A 53 -5.77 -3.50 -8.13
C LEU A 53 -6.01 -2.60 -9.34
N PHE A 54 -6.52 -1.38 -9.16
CA PHE A 54 -6.63 -0.41 -10.26
C PHE A 54 -5.27 0.10 -10.74
N THR A 55 -4.30 0.31 -9.86
CA THR A 55 -2.90 0.57 -10.27
C THR A 55 -2.39 -0.59 -11.12
N ALA A 56 -2.50 -1.82 -10.62
CA ALA A 56 -2.03 -3.00 -11.34
C ALA A 56 -2.75 -3.20 -12.69
N SER A 57 -4.05 -2.94 -12.76
CA SER A 57 -4.83 -2.97 -14.00
C SER A 57 -4.30 -1.95 -15.02
N GLY A 58 -3.97 -0.73 -14.58
CA GLY A 58 -3.36 0.30 -15.43
C GLY A 58 -1.96 -0.05 -15.94
N LEU A 59 -1.25 -0.95 -15.24
CA LEU A 59 0.08 -1.42 -15.63
C LEU A 59 0.06 -2.58 -16.64
N ILE A 60 -1.09 -3.22 -16.89
CA ILE A 60 -1.18 -4.34 -17.85
C ILE A 60 -0.91 -3.85 -19.28
N ASP A 61 -1.37 -2.64 -19.63
CA ASP A 61 -1.03 -2.01 -20.90
C ASP A 61 0.26 -1.18 -20.78
N LYS A 62 1.28 -1.62 -21.52
CA LYS A 62 2.65 -1.07 -21.53
C LYS A 62 2.81 0.20 -22.37
N SER A 63 1.74 0.73 -22.95
CA SER A 63 1.78 1.90 -23.84
C SER A 63 2.13 3.20 -23.10
N ASN A 64 1.41 3.52 -22.03
CA ASN A 64 1.63 4.70 -21.20
C ASN A 64 1.10 4.47 -19.77
N TYR A 65 1.99 3.99 -18.89
CA TYR A 65 1.60 3.60 -17.53
C TYR A 65 0.93 4.71 -16.73
N LEU A 66 1.43 5.93 -16.76
CA LEU A 66 0.88 7.01 -15.93
C LEU A 66 -0.53 7.43 -16.41
N GLU A 67 -0.73 7.49 -17.73
CA GLU A 67 -2.05 7.71 -18.34
C GLU A 67 -3.01 6.58 -17.96
N ASN A 68 -2.57 5.33 -18.12
CA ASN A 68 -3.41 4.16 -17.87
C ASN A 68 -3.79 4.03 -16.39
N ILE A 69 -2.86 4.28 -15.47
CA ILE A 69 -3.13 4.36 -14.02
C ILE A 69 -4.19 5.42 -13.75
N TRP A 70 -4.05 6.63 -14.32
CA TRP A 70 -5.04 7.69 -14.12
C TRP A 70 -6.44 7.29 -14.59
N LEU A 71 -6.55 6.71 -15.79
CA LEU A 71 -7.84 6.26 -16.32
C LEU A 71 -8.46 5.16 -15.45
N ASN A 72 -7.65 4.24 -14.93
CA ASN A 72 -8.10 3.22 -13.98
C ASN A 72 -8.55 3.84 -12.64
N TYR A 73 -7.91 4.91 -12.16
CA TYR A 73 -8.41 5.64 -10.99
C TYR A 73 -9.73 6.38 -11.26
N GLN A 74 -9.96 6.87 -12.48
CA GLN A 74 -11.25 7.45 -12.86
C GLN A 74 -12.36 6.38 -12.90
N ASP A 75 -12.04 5.16 -13.32
CA ASP A 75 -12.96 4.02 -13.17
C ASP A 75 -13.26 3.73 -11.70
N TRP A 76 -12.22 3.60 -10.86
CA TRP A 76 -12.37 3.39 -9.41
C TRP A 76 -13.26 4.46 -8.77
N LEU A 77 -13.05 5.73 -9.13
CA LEU A 77 -13.85 6.84 -8.60
C LEU A 77 -15.35 6.62 -8.84
N GLU A 78 -15.74 6.21 -10.05
CA GLU A 78 -17.13 5.91 -10.37
C GLU A 78 -17.68 4.74 -9.53
N THR A 79 -16.86 3.72 -9.25
CA THR A 79 -17.31 2.59 -8.42
C THR A 79 -17.64 2.99 -6.98
N GLN A 80 -17.11 4.12 -6.50
CA GLN A 80 -17.42 4.65 -5.17
C GLN A 80 -18.79 5.34 -5.08
N PHE A 81 -19.38 5.72 -6.22
CA PHE A 81 -20.64 6.49 -6.26
C PHE A 81 -21.75 5.85 -7.10
N LYS A 82 -21.42 4.83 -7.90
CA LYS A 82 -22.36 4.13 -8.76
C LYS A 82 -22.63 2.73 -8.24
N PRO A 83 -23.84 2.19 -8.41
CA PRO A 83 -24.15 0.84 -7.93
C PRO A 83 -23.65 -0.27 -8.88
N ASN A 84 -23.31 0.05 -10.14
CA ASN A 84 -22.87 -0.91 -11.16
C ASN A 84 -22.33 -0.19 -12.42
N LYS A 85 -21.81 -1.00 -13.36
CA LYS A 85 -21.25 -0.54 -14.64
C LYS A 85 -22.27 0.26 -15.46
N GLU A 86 -23.54 -0.14 -15.48
CA GLU A 86 -24.59 0.49 -16.29
C GLU A 86 -24.87 1.95 -15.88
N ASN A 87 -24.40 2.37 -14.70
CA ASN A 87 -24.55 3.72 -14.18
C ASN A 87 -23.29 4.60 -14.29
N MET A 88 -22.18 4.08 -14.82
CA MET A 88 -20.94 4.85 -15.06
C MET A 88 -21.14 5.90 -16.14
N SER A 89 -20.44 7.03 -16.05
CA SER A 89 -20.55 8.11 -17.03
C SER A 89 -19.67 7.94 -18.28
N HIS A 90 -18.74 6.98 -18.25
CA HIS A 90 -17.85 6.62 -19.36
C HIS A 90 -17.71 5.10 -19.48
N GLU A 91 -17.25 4.63 -20.65
CA GLU A 91 -16.91 3.21 -20.82
C GLU A 91 -15.64 2.91 -20.03
N PRO A 92 -15.67 1.94 -19.10
CA PRO A 92 -14.51 1.63 -18.27
C PRO A 92 -13.35 1.05 -19.09
N VAL A 93 -12.12 1.40 -18.69
CA VAL A 93 -10.89 0.82 -19.23
C VAL A 93 -10.39 -0.37 -18.41
N SER A 94 -10.73 -0.41 -17.12
CA SER A 94 -10.32 -1.45 -16.19
C SER A 94 -11.12 -2.73 -16.39
N LEU A 95 -10.42 -3.86 -16.49
CA LEU A 95 -11.07 -5.18 -16.56
C LEU A 95 -11.80 -5.53 -15.25
N LEU A 96 -11.44 -4.89 -14.13
CA LEU A 96 -12.06 -5.13 -12.82
C LEU A 96 -13.56 -4.83 -12.86
N ILE A 97 -13.95 -3.77 -13.56
CA ILE A 97 -15.34 -3.30 -13.67
C ILE A 97 -16.26 -4.34 -14.31
N ASN A 98 -15.73 -5.11 -15.27
CA ASN A 98 -16.53 -6.06 -16.04
C ASN A 98 -16.73 -7.39 -15.30
N ASN A 99 -15.76 -7.78 -14.49
CA ASN A 99 -15.69 -9.14 -13.95
C ASN A 99 -16.03 -9.22 -12.46
N TYR A 100 -15.91 -8.12 -11.71
CA TYR A 100 -15.96 -8.15 -10.24
C TYR A 100 -16.89 -7.06 -9.69
N PRO A 101 -18.20 -7.34 -9.54
CA PRO A 101 -19.16 -6.37 -9.03
C PRO A 101 -18.87 -5.90 -7.59
N GLU A 102 -18.12 -6.68 -6.80
CA GLU A 102 -17.69 -6.29 -5.46
C GLU A 102 -16.83 -5.01 -5.43
N ILE A 103 -16.23 -4.62 -6.56
CA ILE A 103 -15.43 -3.39 -6.67
C ILE A 103 -16.28 -2.10 -6.56
N PHE A 104 -17.61 -2.22 -6.66
CA PHE A 104 -18.57 -1.12 -6.46
C PHE A 104 -18.95 -0.91 -4.97
N ALA A 105 -18.38 -1.70 -4.06
CA ALA A 105 -18.55 -1.44 -2.64
C ALA A 105 -17.62 -0.29 -2.21
N SER A 106 -18.20 0.87 -1.90
CA SER A 106 -17.47 1.99 -1.26
C SER A 106 -17.09 1.61 0.16
N ARG A 107 -15.79 1.60 0.45
CA ARG A 107 -15.24 1.22 1.76
C ARG A 107 -14.13 2.18 2.14
N GLU A 108 -14.53 3.15 2.95
CA GLU A 108 -13.67 4.18 3.55
C GLU A 108 -12.72 4.94 2.59
N PRO A 109 -13.15 5.29 1.36
CA PRO A 109 -12.28 5.97 0.40
C PRO A 109 -11.70 7.28 0.96
N GLY A 110 -10.37 7.39 0.95
CA GLY A 110 -9.66 8.56 1.45
C GLY A 110 -10.12 9.88 0.81
N GLY A 111 -10.53 10.85 1.63
CA GLY A 111 -11.13 12.09 1.15
C GLY A 111 -10.23 12.96 0.25
N THR A 112 -8.90 12.90 0.42
CA THR A 112 -7.95 13.56 -0.49
C THR A 112 -8.00 12.93 -1.87
N CYS A 113 -7.97 11.60 -1.94
CA CYS A 113 -8.01 10.85 -3.19
C CYS A 113 -9.28 11.17 -3.98
N LEU A 114 -10.45 11.07 -3.32
CA LEU A 114 -11.74 11.43 -3.93
C LEU A 114 -11.75 12.85 -4.49
N ARG A 115 -11.38 13.85 -3.67
CA ARG A 115 -11.37 15.26 -4.11
C ARG A 115 -10.41 15.51 -5.27
N ALA A 116 -9.25 14.86 -5.28
CA ALA A 116 -8.28 14.98 -6.36
C ALA A 116 -8.83 14.39 -7.67
N LEU A 117 -9.36 13.18 -7.64
CA LEU A 117 -9.90 12.53 -8.84
C LEU A 117 -11.15 13.23 -9.37
N MET A 118 -12.06 13.68 -8.49
CA MET A 118 -13.27 14.43 -8.85
C MET A 118 -12.98 15.77 -9.54
N ARG A 119 -11.82 16.38 -9.28
CA ARG A 119 -11.41 17.60 -10.00
C ARG A 119 -11.15 17.34 -11.50
N GLY A 120 -10.88 16.09 -11.88
CA GLY A 120 -10.54 15.72 -13.25
C GLY A 120 -9.20 16.29 -13.74
N ILE A 121 -8.39 16.87 -12.85
CA ILE A 121 -7.07 17.42 -13.15
C ILE A 121 -6.02 16.53 -12.51
N ARG A 122 -5.02 16.13 -13.29
CA ARG A 122 -3.88 15.34 -12.80
C ARG A 122 -2.89 16.25 -12.11
N GLY A 123 -2.55 15.95 -10.86
CA GLY A 123 -1.35 16.52 -10.26
C GLY A 123 -0.09 15.94 -10.88
N THR A 124 0.97 16.74 -10.87
CA THR A 124 2.33 16.28 -11.22
C THR A 124 3.30 16.65 -10.09
N LEU A 125 4.55 16.20 -10.21
CA LEU A 125 5.60 16.54 -9.25
C LEU A 125 5.92 18.05 -9.29
N GLU A 126 5.82 18.66 -10.46
CA GLU A 126 6.12 20.08 -10.70
C GLU A 126 4.91 20.98 -10.40
N GLU A 127 3.70 20.48 -10.66
CA GLU A 127 2.44 21.21 -10.46
C GLU A 127 1.49 20.40 -9.56
N PRO A 128 1.73 20.36 -8.24
CA PRO A 128 0.88 19.64 -7.30
C PRO A 128 -0.50 20.31 -7.19
N ILE A 129 -1.55 19.49 -7.16
CA ILE A 129 -2.95 19.97 -7.06
C ILE A 129 -3.42 20.20 -5.62
N ASN A 130 -2.62 19.78 -4.63
CA ASN A 130 -2.82 19.95 -3.20
C ASN A 130 -1.49 19.72 -2.46
N ASP A 131 -1.48 19.92 -1.15
CA ASP A 131 -0.32 19.69 -0.27
C ASP A 131 -0.57 18.51 0.70
N SER A 132 -1.29 17.49 0.26
CA SER A 132 -1.63 16.35 1.11
C SER A 132 -0.50 15.31 1.12
N LYS A 133 -0.09 14.92 2.34
CA LYS A 133 0.82 13.81 2.62
C LYS A 133 0.14 12.53 3.10
N GLY A 134 -1.18 12.39 2.89
CA GLY A 134 -1.92 11.19 3.29
C GLY A 134 -1.35 9.91 2.67
N CYS A 135 -1.57 8.77 3.32
CA CYS A 135 -1.11 7.44 2.89
C CYS A 135 -1.64 7.00 1.51
N GLY A 136 -2.73 7.61 1.02
CA GLY A 136 -3.40 7.26 -0.24
C GLY A 136 -2.53 7.26 -1.49
N GLY A 137 -1.39 7.94 -1.46
CA GLY A 137 -0.34 7.80 -2.47
C GLY A 137 0.38 6.46 -2.37
N VAL A 138 0.97 6.15 -1.21
CA VAL A 138 1.86 5.00 -0.99
C VAL A 138 1.10 3.67 -0.90
N MET A 139 -0.15 3.65 -0.43
CA MET A 139 -0.91 2.42 -0.20
C MET A 139 -1.11 1.55 -1.46
N ARG A 140 -1.01 2.18 -2.64
CA ARG A 140 -1.38 1.60 -3.94
C ARG A 140 -0.24 1.53 -4.96
N VAL A 141 1.00 1.84 -4.59
CA VAL A 141 2.13 1.86 -5.55
C VAL A 141 2.89 0.55 -5.68
N ALA A 142 2.69 -0.43 -4.79
CA ALA A 142 3.42 -1.68 -4.83
C ALA A 142 3.39 -2.43 -6.18
N PRO A 143 2.30 -2.40 -6.98
CA PRO A 143 2.31 -3.00 -8.32
C PRO A 143 3.35 -2.40 -9.28
N ILE A 144 3.73 -1.13 -9.09
CA ILE A 144 4.78 -0.48 -9.90
C ILE A 144 6.13 -1.15 -9.64
N GLY A 145 6.43 -1.51 -8.39
CA GLY A 145 7.64 -2.24 -8.04
C GLY A 145 7.72 -3.66 -8.60
N LEU A 146 6.59 -4.23 -9.04
CA LEU A 146 6.53 -5.57 -9.63
C LEU A 146 6.87 -5.61 -11.12
N LEU A 147 7.09 -4.47 -11.77
CA LEU A 147 7.46 -4.42 -13.18
C LEU A 147 8.87 -5.01 -13.39
N ASP A 148 8.98 -6.02 -14.27
CA ASP A 148 10.22 -6.75 -14.57
C ASP A 148 10.67 -6.58 -16.06
N ASP A 149 10.11 -5.60 -16.77
CA ASP A 149 10.37 -5.39 -18.21
C ASP A 149 11.72 -4.69 -18.51
N GLY A 150 12.75 -4.94 -17.71
CA GLY A 150 14.05 -4.26 -17.82
C GLY A 150 14.01 -2.78 -17.40
N PHE A 151 13.05 -2.43 -16.54
CA PHE A 151 13.01 -1.12 -15.88
C PHE A 151 14.22 -0.97 -14.97
N SER A 152 14.84 0.21 -14.96
CA SER A 152 15.82 0.55 -13.95
C SER A 152 15.14 1.00 -12.66
N ASP A 153 15.82 0.84 -11.53
CA ASP A 153 15.39 1.35 -10.22
C ASP A 153 14.96 2.83 -10.31
N GLN A 154 15.70 3.63 -11.08
CA GLN A 154 15.38 5.05 -11.33
C GLN A 154 14.03 5.24 -12.04
N GLN A 155 13.66 4.38 -12.99
CA GLN A 155 12.38 4.46 -13.69
C GLN A 155 11.22 4.04 -12.77
N ILE A 156 11.43 3.04 -11.92
CA ILE A 156 10.44 2.58 -10.93
C ILE A 156 10.12 3.69 -9.94
N ILE A 157 11.13 4.32 -9.32
CA ILE A 157 10.89 5.38 -8.34
C ILE A 157 10.22 6.60 -8.95
N HIS A 158 10.57 6.98 -10.18
CA HIS A 158 9.93 8.11 -10.87
C HIS A 158 8.47 7.81 -11.21
N LEU A 159 8.17 6.61 -11.72
CA LEU A 159 6.79 6.23 -12.03
C LEU A 159 5.92 6.18 -10.76
N ALA A 160 6.45 5.64 -9.67
CA ALA A 160 5.75 5.60 -8.38
C ALA A 160 5.50 7.00 -7.83
N ALA A 161 6.53 7.85 -7.80
CA ALA A 161 6.45 9.26 -7.43
C ALA A 161 5.37 10.01 -8.24
N GLN A 162 5.39 9.87 -9.56
CA GLN A 162 4.40 10.48 -10.45
C GLN A 162 2.99 9.94 -10.22
N SER A 163 2.84 8.63 -9.98
CA SER A 163 1.53 8.02 -9.71
C SER A 163 0.89 8.51 -8.41
N ALA A 164 1.71 8.76 -7.38
CA ALA A 164 1.26 9.35 -6.12
C ALA A 164 0.82 10.80 -6.32
N ALA A 165 1.63 11.58 -7.05
CA ALA A 165 1.40 12.99 -7.36
C ALA A 165 0.11 13.25 -8.15
N LEU A 166 -0.44 12.23 -8.83
CA LEU A 166 -1.78 12.31 -9.44
C LEU A 166 -2.86 12.76 -8.43
N THR A 167 -2.67 12.46 -7.13
CA THR A 167 -3.65 12.78 -6.07
C THR A 167 -3.08 13.39 -4.80
N HIS A 168 -1.82 13.11 -4.46
CA HIS A 168 -1.17 13.55 -3.21
C HIS A 168 0.08 14.35 -3.58
N GLY A 169 0.00 15.67 -3.46
CA GLY A 169 1.04 16.57 -3.98
C GLY A 169 2.17 16.90 -3.01
N HIS A 170 2.10 16.46 -1.75
CA HIS A 170 3.17 16.71 -0.79
C HIS A 170 4.36 15.78 -1.04
N SER A 171 5.57 16.33 -0.97
CA SER A 171 6.84 15.61 -1.22
C SER A 171 7.05 14.36 -0.37
N LEU A 172 6.69 14.35 0.91
CA LEU A 172 6.73 13.13 1.74
C LEU A 172 5.89 11.97 1.16
N SER A 173 4.73 12.25 0.55
CA SER A 173 3.94 11.23 -0.15
C SER A 173 4.70 10.71 -1.38
N THR A 174 5.35 11.60 -2.12
CA THR A 174 6.18 11.25 -3.28
C THR A 174 7.35 10.35 -2.88
N ILE A 175 8.11 10.75 -1.86
CA ILE A 175 9.32 10.05 -1.39
C ILE A 175 8.95 8.69 -0.82
N ALA A 176 7.90 8.60 0.01
CA ALA A 176 7.43 7.33 0.57
C ALA A 176 6.94 6.37 -0.53
N SER A 177 6.20 6.87 -1.53
CA SER A 177 5.72 6.06 -2.65
C SER A 177 6.87 5.54 -3.52
N ALA A 178 7.85 6.39 -3.82
CA ALA A 178 9.06 5.99 -4.50
C ALA A 178 9.84 4.92 -3.73
N PHE A 179 10.01 5.11 -2.42
CA PHE A 179 10.71 4.16 -1.55
C PHE A 179 10.00 2.80 -1.54
N MET A 180 8.67 2.78 -1.35
CA MET A 180 7.90 1.54 -1.32
C MET A 180 8.00 0.78 -2.64
N ALA A 181 7.85 1.45 -3.79
CA ALA A 181 7.93 0.80 -5.08
C ALA A 181 9.32 0.21 -5.36
N ASP A 182 10.39 0.95 -5.06
CA ASP A 182 11.75 0.42 -5.23
C ASP A 182 12.07 -0.70 -4.23
N LEU A 183 11.61 -0.61 -2.98
CA LEU A 183 11.80 -1.69 -2.01
C LEU A 183 11.22 -3.02 -2.53
N ILE A 184 10.04 -2.97 -3.14
CA ILE A 184 9.44 -4.14 -3.80
C ILE A 184 10.26 -4.55 -5.04
N HIS A 185 10.75 -3.59 -5.83
CA HIS A 185 11.56 -3.87 -7.02
C HIS A 185 12.92 -4.49 -6.71
N GLN A 186 13.56 -4.14 -5.59
CA GLN A 186 14.82 -4.73 -5.15
C GLN A 186 14.73 -6.26 -4.92
N ASN A 187 13.52 -6.80 -4.71
CA ASN A 187 13.25 -8.23 -4.67
C ASN A 187 13.04 -8.84 -6.07
N VAL A 188 12.44 -8.10 -7.00
CA VAL A 188 12.21 -8.55 -8.38
C VAL A 188 13.52 -8.56 -9.18
N ALA A 189 14.30 -7.48 -9.07
CA ALA A 189 15.58 -7.30 -9.74
C ALA A 189 16.70 -8.21 -9.16
N GLY A 190 16.52 -8.81 -7.98
CA GLY A 190 17.49 -9.71 -7.38
C GLY A 190 17.09 -10.34 -6.04
N GLU A 191 17.87 -11.30 -5.56
CA GLU A 191 17.64 -12.01 -4.28
C GLU A 191 18.21 -11.25 -3.08
N ASN A 192 17.87 -9.96 -2.94
CA ASN A 192 18.32 -9.18 -1.80
C ASN A 192 17.57 -9.60 -0.52
N ARG A 193 18.30 -9.67 0.60
CA ARG A 193 17.66 -9.71 1.93
C ARG A 193 16.98 -8.37 2.22
N LEU A 194 15.89 -8.38 2.97
CA LEU A 194 15.08 -7.20 3.22
C LEU A 194 15.90 -6.01 3.75
N ARG A 195 16.75 -6.23 4.76
CA ARG A 195 17.60 -5.17 5.32
C ARG A 195 18.59 -4.58 4.28
N GLN A 196 19.08 -5.40 3.35
CA GLN A 196 19.95 -4.92 2.27
C GLN A 196 19.15 -4.12 1.24
N ALA A 197 17.96 -4.59 0.87
CA ALA A 197 17.06 -3.89 -0.02
C ALA A 197 16.71 -2.49 0.52
N ILE A 198 16.33 -2.40 1.80
CA ILE A 198 16.09 -1.11 2.48
C ILE A 198 17.30 -0.17 2.41
N GLN A 199 18.52 -0.69 2.57
CA GLN A 199 19.74 0.11 2.47
C GLN A 199 20.00 0.59 1.03
N ASN A 200 19.80 -0.26 0.04
CA ASN A 200 19.93 0.11 -1.37
C ASN A 200 18.91 1.19 -1.74
N THR A 201 17.64 0.97 -1.41
CA THR A 201 16.55 1.90 -1.64
C THR A 201 16.81 3.24 -0.93
N ARG A 202 17.28 3.21 0.32
CA ARG A 202 17.67 4.44 1.06
C ARG A 202 18.67 5.28 0.27
N ILE A 203 19.74 4.67 -0.23
CA ILE A 203 20.79 5.38 -0.97
C ILE A 203 20.20 6.00 -2.24
N LEU A 204 19.47 5.21 -3.01
CA LEU A 204 18.87 5.66 -4.27
C LEU A 204 17.86 6.81 -4.06
N ILE A 205 17.00 6.71 -3.04
CA ILE A 205 16.02 7.74 -2.69
C ILE A 205 16.71 9.02 -2.24
N GLN A 206 17.77 8.90 -1.41
CA GLN A 206 18.54 10.06 -0.97
C GLN A 206 19.23 10.79 -2.14
N GLU A 207 19.79 10.05 -3.09
CA GLU A 207 20.43 10.62 -4.28
C GLU A 207 19.40 11.26 -5.22
N THR A 208 18.29 10.58 -5.47
CA THR A 208 17.26 11.02 -6.42
C THR A 208 16.52 12.26 -5.97
N PHE A 209 16.15 12.32 -4.68
CA PHE A 209 15.34 13.40 -4.12
C PHE A 209 16.18 14.36 -3.28
N CYS A 210 17.48 14.49 -3.57
CA CYS A 210 18.40 15.33 -2.77
C CYS A 210 18.03 16.82 -2.76
N ASP A 211 17.30 17.31 -3.77
CA ASP A 211 16.82 18.69 -3.88
C ASP A 211 15.46 18.92 -3.17
N TYR A 212 14.81 17.87 -2.65
CA TYR A 212 13.53 18.00 -1.95
C TYR A 212 13.79 18.39 -0.49
N SER A 213 13.12 19.41 0.04
CA SER A 213 13.33 19.87 1.42
C SER A 213 13.05 18.78 2.48
N GLU A 214 12.11 17.89 2.20
CA GLU A 214 11.63 16.87 3.13
C GLU A 214 12.49 15.60 3.13
N ILE A 215 13.49 15.48 2.24
CA ILE A 215 14.34 14.28 2.19
C ILE A 215 15.09 14.06 3.49
N PHE A 216 15.55 15.13 4.15
CA PHE A 216 16.22 15.04 5.44
C PHE A 216 15.28 14.49 6.52
N THR A 217 14.06 15.03 6.59
CA THR A 217 13.03 14.57 7.52
C THR A 217 12.68 13.10 7.28
N PHE A 218 12.48 12.71 6.02
CA PHE A 218 12.19 11.30 5.68
C PHE A 218 13.31 10.36 6.16
N MET A 219 14.58 10.73 5.95
CA MET A 219 15.73 9.94 6.38
C MET A 219 15.87 9.86 7.90
N GLU A 220 15.56 10.95 8.62
CA GLU A 220 15.57 10.96 10.09
C GLU A 220 14.50 10.03 10.69
N ILE A 221 13.31 10.01 10.10
CA ILE A 221 12.23 9.10 10.52
C ILE A 221 12.62 7.65 10.20
N LEU A 222 13.20 7.38 9.02
CA LEU A 222 13.72 6.05 8.68
C LEU A 222 14.80 5.60 9.67
N ASP A 223 15.77 6.45 10.00
CA ASP A 223 16.83 6.13 10.97
C ASP A 223 16.27 5.84 12.36
N SER A 224 15.29 6.64 12.81
CA SER A 224 14.61 6.42 14.09
C SER A 224 13.86 5.08 14.10
N THR A 225 13.16 4.76 13.00
CA THR A 225 12.43 3.51 12.83
C THR A 225 13.35 2.29 12.89
N LEU A 226 14.50 2.35 12.21
CA LEU A 226 15.51 1.29 12.29
C LEU A 226 16.08 1.15 13.72
N GLY A 227 16.25 2.27 14.43
CA GLY A 227 16.60 2.26 15.86
C GLY A 227 15.54 1.58 16.74
N PHE A 228 14.25 1.74 16.43
CA PHE A 228 13.16 1.06 17.13
C PHE A 228 13.13 -0.45 16.84
N VAL A 229 13.43 -0.87 15.62
CA VAL A 229 13.53 -2.30 15.27
C VAL A 229 14.58 -3.00 16.15
N ASP A 230 15.73 -2.36 16.32
CA ASP A 230 16.90 -2.93 17.01
C ASP A 230 16.82 -2.82 18.55
N ASN A 231 15.80 -2.15 19.12
CA ASN A 231 15.65 -1.99 20.57
C ASN A 231 14.81 -3.11 21.23
N ASP A 232 14.78 -3.13 22.57
CA ASP A 232 14.04 -4.10 23.38
C ASP A 232 12.69 -3.57 23.93
N GLU A 233 12.21 -2.41 23.44
CA GLU A 233 10.93 -1.84 23.87
C GLU A 233 9.74 -2.58 23.25
N GLU A 234 8.57 -2.50 23.90
CA GLU A 234 7.34 -3.10 23.40
C GLU A 234 6.90 -2.49 22.06
N ASP A 235 6.32 -3.32 21.17
CA ASP A 235 5.86 -2.88 19.84
C ASP A 235 4.96 -1.64 19.92
N LEU A 236 3.98 -1.65 20.83
CA LEU A 236 3.04 -0.53 20.98
C LEU A 236 3.74 0.77 21.37
N THR A 237 4.80 0.70 22.17
CA THR A 237 5.61 1.87 22.55
C THR A 237 6.33 2.42 21.33
N ASN A 238 6.97 1.54 20.54
CA ASN A 238 7.68 1.92 19.33
C ASN A 238 6.73 2.48 18.25
N LEU A 239 5.59 1.81 18.00
CA LEU A 239 4.59 2.26 17.02
C LEU A 239 4.01 3.63 17.38
N LYS A 240 3.73 3.90 18.66
CA LYS A 240 3.30 5.23 19.13
C LYS A 240 4.32 6.34 18.84
N MET A 241 5.61 6.00 18.81
CA MET A 241 6.67 6.94 18.46
C MET A 241 6.81 7.16 16.96
N ILE A 242 6.47 6.15 16.14
CA ILE A 242 6.46 6.25 14.69
C ILE A 242 5.27 7.10 14.22
N GLY A 243 4.06 6.80 14.69
CA GLY A 243 2.86 7.52 14.30
C GLY A 243 1.59 6.68 14.34
N GLU A 244 0.52 7.23 13.77
CA GLU A 244 -0.79 6.57 13.66
C GLU A 244 -1.05 6.02 12.26
N GLY A 245 -0.15 6.25 11.30
CA GLY A 245 -0.21 5.65 9.96
C GLY A 245 -1.00 6.46 8.93
N TRP A 246 -1.66 7.55 9.31
CA TRP A 246 -2.50 8.36 8.41
C TRP A 246 -1.77 9.08 7.27
N VAL A 247 -0.45 9.23 7.40
CA VAL A 247 0.41 9.95 6.45
C VAL A 247 1.47 9.00 5.91
N ALA A 248 1.85 9.21 4.64
CA ALA A 248 2.57 8.22 3.85
C ALA A 248 3.90 7.77 4.48
N GLU A 249 4.64 8.69 5.09
CA GLU A 249 5.87 8.36 5.81
C GLU A 249 5.60 7.51 7.05
N GLU A 250 4.55 7.79 7.83
CA GLU A 250 4.22 6.99 9.02
C GLU A 250 3.78 5.57 8.63
N THR A 251 2.90 5.45 7.63
CA THR A 251 2.40 4.15 7.15
C THR A 251 3.56 3.25 6.71
N LEU A 252 4.49 3.80 5.91
CA LEU A 252 5.65 3.08 5.42
C LEU A 252 6.60 2.67 6.55
N MET A 253 6.81 3.55 7.54
CA MET A 253 7.70 3.23 8.65
C MET A 253 7.12 2.18 9.59
N ILE A 254 5.81 2.18 9.83
CA ILE A 254 5.14 1.10 10.57
C ILE A 254 5.33 -0.23 9.84
N ALA A 255 5.17 -0.24 8.51
CA ALA A 255 5.35 -1.45 7.71
C ALA A 255 6.79 -1.96 7.69
N ILE A 256 7.78 -1.06 7.57
CA ILE A 256 9.20 -1.41 7.65
C ILE A 256 9.53 -1.94 9.05
N TYR A 257 9.03 -1.29 10.11
CA TYR A 257 9.21 -1.72 11.49
C TYR A 257 8.69 -3.14 11.70
N ALA A 258 7.42 -3.37 11.38
CA ALA A 258 6.76 -4.65 11.60
C ALA A 258 7.43 -5.78 10.81
N THR A 259 7.75 -5.54 9.54
CA THR A 259 8.38 -6.55 8.68
C THR A 259 9.79 -6.90 9.15
N LEU A 260 10.62 -5.91 9.53
CA LEU A 260 11.98 -6.18 10.00
C LEU A 260 11.99 -6.84 11.38
N LYS A 261 11.16 -6.37 12.31
CA LYS A 261 11.10 -6.91 13.68
C LYS A 261 10.67 -8.38 13.68
N TYR A 262 9.77 -8.74 12.77
CA TYR A 262 9.16 -10.06 12.67
C TYR A 262 9.45 -10.75 11.33
N GLU A 263 10.65 -10.58 10.77
CA GLU A 263 11.06 -11.13 9.45
C GLU A 263 10.87 -12.66 9.37
N ASN A 264 10.98 -13.36 10.52
CA ASN A 264 10.81 -14.81 10.62
C ASN A 264 9.39 -15.24 11.04
N ASP A 265 8.48 -14.30 11.28
CA ASP A 265 7.07 -14.54 11.64
C ASP A 265 6.14 -13.59 10.86
N PRO A 266 5.90 -13.90 9.57
CA PRO A 266 5.09 -13.07 8.67
C PRO A 266 3.66 -12.78 9.16
N GLU A 267 3.01 -13.76 9.80
CA GLU A 267 1.68 -13.55 10.36
C GLU A 267 1.76 -12.53 11.51
N LYS A 268 2.73 -12.70 12.42
CA LYS A 268 2.92 -11.77 13.53
C LYS A 268 3.27 -10.37 13.06
N ALA A 269 4.08 -10.23 12.00
CA ALA A 269 4.41 -8.94 11.41
C ALA A 269 3.14 -8.18 10.98
N ILE A 270 2.25 -8.82 10.23
CA ILE A 270 0.98 -8.21 9.80
C ILE A 270 0.09 -7.92 11.02
N GLU A 271 -0.02 -8.85 11.98
CA GLU A 271 -0.79 -8.61 13.21
C GLU A 271 -0.27 -7.40 13.99
N VAL A 272 1.04 -7.20 14.10
CA VAL A 272 1.61 -6.03 14.78
C VAL A 272 1.30 -4.75 14.03
N ALA A 273 1.37 -4.79 12.70
CA ALA A 273 1.07 -3.63 11.87
C ALA A 273 -0.38 -3.16 11.98
N VAL A 274 -1.34 -4.03 12.25
CA VAL A 274 -2.77 -3.64 12.39
C VAL A 274 -3.20 -3.34 13.84
N ASN A 275 -2.34 -3.64 14.82
CA ASN A 275 -2.66 -3.54 16.25
C ASN A 275 -2.04 -2.29 16.88
N HIS A 276 -2.35 -1.13 16.30
CA HIS A 276 -2.07 0.18 16.89
C HIS A 276 -3.30 1.09 16.75
N LYS A 277 -3.19 2.32 17.24
CA LYS A 277 -4.22 3.33 17.00
C LYS A 277 -4.00 3.96 15.62
N GLY A 278 -5.08 4.13 14.86
CA GLY A 278 -5.06 4.80 13.56
C GLY A 278 -5.12 3.82 12.39
N ASP A 279 -4.61 4.27 11.25
CA ASP A 279 -4.73 3.72 9.90
C ASP A 279 -4.21 2.28 9.76
N SER A 280 -4.99 1.34 10.28
CA SER A 280 -4.57 -0.04 10.54
C SER A 280 -4.63 -0.91 9.28
N ASP A 281 -5.55 -0.64 8.36
CA ASP A 281 -5.62 -1.31 7.07
C ASP A 281 -4.46 -0.90 6.16
N SER A 282 -4.11 0.38 6.07
CA SER A 282 -2.99 0.81 5.23
C SER A 282 -1.63 0.30 5.72
N THR A 283 -1.40 0.31 7.04
CA THR A 283 -0.17 -0.23 7.63
C THR A 283 -0.11 -1.75 7.47
N GLY A 284 -1.24 -2.43 7.66
CA GLY A 284 -1.39 -3.86 7.35
C GLY A 284 -1.08 -4.16 5.89
N ALA A 285 -1.67 -3.39 4.96
CA ALA A 285 -1.52 -3.56 3.52
C ALA A 285 -0.05 -3.43 3.08
N LEU A 286 0.63 -2.35 3.47
CA LEU A 286 2.05 -2.16 3.16
C LEU A 286 2.92 -3.28 3.75
N THR A 287 2.68 -3.65 5.00
CA THR A 287 3.42 -4.75 5.66
C THR A 287 3.26 -6.06 4.89
N GLY A 288 2.01 -6.40 4.54
CA GLY A 288 1.70 -7.58 3.77
C GLY A 288 2.30 -7.54 2.35
N GLN A 289 2.30 -6.39 1.68
CA GLN A 289 2.94 -6.21 0.36
C GLN A 289 4.45 -6.51 0.42
N ILE A 290 5.16 -5.97 1.42
CA ILE A 290 6.60 -6.22 1.61
C ILE A 290 6.84 -7.70 1.89
N ILE A 291 6.14 -8.28 2.88
CA ILE A 291 6.25 -9.69 3.25
C ILE A 291 6.00 -10.60 2.05
N GLY A 292 4.90 -10.35 1.34
CA GLY A 292 4.47 -11.15 0.22
C GLY A 292 5.43 -11.06 -0.97
N ALA A 293 6.10 -9.92 -1.17
CA ALA A 293 7.17 -9.78 -2.15
C ALA A 293 8.39 -10.63 -1.75
N PHE A 294 8.91 -10.44 -0.54
CA PHE A 294 10.18 -11.05 -0.12
C PHE A 294 10.09 -12.54 0.24
N HIS A 295 8.96 -13.01 0.75
CA HIS A 295 8.78 -14.38 1.24
C HIS A 295 7.79 -15.21 0.39
N GLY A 296 7.16 -14.58 -0.61
CA GLY A 296 6.20 -15.22 -1.50
C GLY A 296 4.86 -15.54 -0.82
N ILE A 297 3.87 -15.97 -1.63
CA ILE A 297 2.49 -16.20 -1.14
C ILE A 297 2.39 -17.32 -0.09
N GLN A 298 3.34 -18.25 -0.05
CA GLN A 298 3.30 -19.42 0.84
C GLN A 298 3.50 -19.06 2.32
N CYS A 299 4.08 -17.88 2.60
CA CYS A 299 4.26 -17.41 3.96
C CYS A 299 3.00 -16.81 4.59
N LEU A 300 1.96 -16.57 3.78
CA LEU A 300 0.72 -15.91 4.19
C LEU A 300 -0.31 -16.93 4.72
N PRO A 301 -1.27 -16.51 5.56
CA PRO A 301 -2.27 -17.38 6.16
C PRO A 301 -3.24 -17.94 5.11
N GLN A 302 -3.00 -19.18 4.66
CA GLN A 302 -3.74 -19.79 3.54
C GLN A 302 -5.24 -19.92 3.79
N ASN A 303 -5.64 -20.19 5.03
CA ASN A 303 -7.05 -20.27 5.42
C ASN A 303 -7.74 -18.90 5.26
N PHE A 304 -7.05 -17.81 5.58
CA PHE A 304 -7.55 -16.45 5.42
C PHE A 304 -7.66 -16.09 3.93
N ILE A 305 -6.60 -16.34 3.15
CA ILE A 305 -6.58 -16.15 1.68
C ILE A 305 -7.73 -16.90 1.00
N SER A 306 -8.04 -18.13 1.44
CA SER A 306 -9.08 -18.95 0.81
C SER A 306 -10.48 -18.32 0.84
N LYS A 307 -10.72 -17.43 1.82
CA LYS A 307 -11.99 -16.74 2.04
C LYS A 307 -11.95 -15.27 1.63
N LEU A 308 -10.77 -14.75 1.29
CA LEU A 308 -10.56 -13.34 1.03
C LEU A 308 -11.44 -12.85 -0.12
N GLU A 309 -12.02 -11.67 0.06
CA GLU A 309 -12.73 -10.98 -1.02
C GLU A 309 -11.83 -10.62 -2.20
N LEU A 310 -12.40 -10.62 -3.41
CA LEU A 310 -11.67 -10.32 -4.65
C LEU A 310 -10.45 -11.22 -4.91
N LYS A 311 -10.35 -12.38 -4.23
CA LYS A 311 -9.30 -13.37 -4.48
C LYS A 311 -9.11 -13.67 -5.97
N ASP A 312 -10.20 -13.90 -6.69
CA ASP A 312 -10.13 -14.22 -8.12
C ASP A 312 -9.66 -13.02 -8.96
N ALA A 313 -10.03 -11.79 -8.57
CA ALA A 313 -9.53 -10.57 -9.20
C ALA A 313 -8.02 -10.39 -8.97
N ILE A 314 -7.54 -10.64 -7.75
CA ILE A 314 -6.12 -10.60 -7.41
C ILE A 314 -5.34 -11.62 -8.26
N VAL A 315 -5.87 -12.84 -8.41
CA VAL A 315 -5.27 -13.87 -9.28
C VAL A 315 -5.26 -13.42 -10.74
N GLU A 316 -6.38 -12.93 -11.26
CA GLU A 316 -6.47 -12.50 -12.65
C GLU A 316 -5.52 -11.33 -12.96
N ILE A 317 -5.54 -10.28 -12.14
CA ILE A 317 -4.67 -9.12 -12.30
C ILE A 317 -3.21 -9.52 -12.16
N GLY A 318 -2.88 -10.28 -11.12
CA GLY A 318 -1.50 -10.67 -10.88
C GLY A 318 -0.93 -11.61 -11.94
N ASN A 319 -1.75 -12.42 -12.63
CA ASN A 319 -1.31 -13.23 -13.78
C ASN A 319 -1.16 -12.44 -15.08
N ARG A 320 -1.72 -11.23 -15.17
CA ARG A 320 -1.59 -10.36 -16.33
C ARG A 320 -0.47 -9.34 -16.19
N LEU A 321 -0.08 -9.03 -14.95
CA LEU A 321 0.98 -8.07 -14.63
C LEU A 321 2.40 -8.61 -14.88
N VAL A 322 2.59 -9.93 -14.70
CA VAL A 322 3.85 -10.68 -14.95
C VAL A 322 3.65 -11.65 -16.09
#